data_AF-A0A319E2X7-F1
#
_entry.id   AF-A0A319E2X7-F1
#
_cell.length_a   1.000
_cell.length_b   1.000
_cell.length_c   1.000
_cell.angle_alpha   90.00
_cell.angle_beta   90.00
_cell.angle_gamma   90.00
#
_symmetry.space_group_name_H-M   'P 1'
#
loop_
_entity.id
_entity.type
_entity.pdbx_description
1 polymer ?
#
loop_
_entity_poly.entity_id
_entity_poly.type
_entity_poly.pdbx_seq_one_letter_code
_entity_poly.pdbx_strand_id
1 'polypeptide(L)'
;MEEYYRTQQALIRKTLEENAWLNALPISPADLETLRNVQGVYEVRHDDCPELGTHHRIWLIWDYDRLWGRFQFDPLQGMFLIDPGLDPTRWDAETGCSPPLPFEWMGSAAARLFEREELDSIASEIRINPRTKTLEGHFGFMWGEGWPGPGKMAFHATRLEQDDQHHSGYSTSLEDTVREWDSYLMHGDVRVRQSLSAEELEVELRGRDKACARVSENSHAEVDDESGF
;
A
#
# COMPACT_ATOMS: atom_id res chain seq x y z
N MET A 1 2.06 -28.06 -3.14
CA MET A 1 1.19 -26.87 -3.27
C MET A 1 0.67 -26.44 -1.90
N GLU A 2 0.03 -27.32 -1.13
CA GLU A 2 -0.45 -27.01 0.23
C GLU A 2 0.64 -26.62 1.24
N GLU A 3 1.80 -27.28 1.21
CA GLU A 3 2.95 -26.95 2.07
C GLU A 3 3.52 -25.54 1.80
N TYR A 4 3.62 -25.15 0.53
CA TYR A 4 4.05 -23.80 0.13
C TYR A 4 3.13 -22.72 0.69
N TYR A 5 1.80 -22.92 0.58
CA TYR A 5 0.82 -21.97 1.13
C TYR A 5 0.95 -21.82 2.65
N ARG A 6 1.14 -22.92 3.39
CA ARG A 6 1.34 -22.87 4.84
C ARG A 6 2.62 -22.13 5.21
N THR A 7 3.71 -22.35 4.47
CA THR A 7 4.97 -21.61 4.68
C THR A 7 4.79 -20.11 4.44
N GLN A 8 4.11 -19.73 3.36
CA GLN A 8 3.86 -18.32 3.05
C GLN A 8 2.99 -17.65 4.12
N GLN A 9 1.94 -18.32 4.59
CA GLN A 9 1.11 -17.79 5.68
C GLN A 9 1.89 -17.62 6.99
N ALA A 10 2.79 -18.56 7.31
CA ALA A 10 3.65 -18.44 8.47
C ALA A 10 4.59 -17.23 8.36
N LEU A 11 5.17 -16.97 7.18
CA LEU A 11 6.00 -15.79 6.92
C LEU A 11 5.21 -14.49 7.05
N ILE A 12 4.03 -14.43 6.44
CA ILE A 12 3.13 -13.27 6.53
C ILE A 12 2.76 -12.98 7.99
N ARG A 13 2.42 -14.01 8.77
CA ARG A 13 2.10 -13.88 10.19
C ARG A 13 3.31 -13.44 11.01
N LYS A 14 4.48 -14.02 10.76
CA LYS A 14 5.74 -13.65 11.39
C LYS A 14 6.05 -12.17 11.20
N THR A 15 5.75 -11.63 10.01
CA THR A 15 5.93 -10.21 9.68
C THR A 15 5.19 -9.29 10.67
N LEU A 16 3.96 -9.64 11.06
CA LEU A 16 3.18 -8.91 12.08
C LEU A 16 3.72 -9.10 13.49
N GLU A 17 4.06 -10.34 13.85
CA GLU A 17 4.49 -10.69 15.20
C GLU A 17 5.83 -10.02 15.56
N GLU A 18 6.73 -9.93 14.59
CA GLU A 18 8.08 -9.36 14.76
C GLU A 18 8.17 -7.88 14.36
N ASN A 19 7.06 -7.23 14.02
CA ASN A 19 7.07 -5.82 13.65
C ASN A 19 7.40 -4.94 14.86
N ALA A 20 8.67 -4.52 14.96
CA ALA A 20 9.19 -3.74 16.07
C ALA A 20 8.49 -2.37 16.23
N TRP A 21 8.07 -1.75 15.13
CA TRP A 21 7.36 -0.47 15.17
C TRP A 21 5.97 -0.64 15.78
N LEU A 22 5.15 -1.56 15.23
CA LEU A 22 3.81 -1.85 15.75
C LEU A 22 3.85 -2.23 17.24
N ASN A 23 4.81 -3.06 17.63
CA ASN A 23 4.95 -3.54 19.01
C ASN A 23 5.46 -2.47 20.00
N ALA A 24 6.04 -1.37 19.51
CA ALA A 24 6.54 -0.27 20.33
C ALA A 24 5.54 0.89 20.46
N LEU A 25 4.42 0.87 19.73
CA LEU A 25 3.43 1.93 19.77
C LEU A 25 2.79 2.05 21.17
N PRO A 26 2.66 3.27 21.73
CA PRO A 26 2.06 3.51 23.03
C PRO A 26 0.52 3.53 22.95
N ILE A 27 -0.07 2.46 22.41
CA ILE A 27 -1.51 2.32 22.16
C ILE A 27 -2.10 1.14 22.94
N SER A 28 -3.44 1.06 22.99
CA SER A 28 -4.10 -0.06 23.66
C SER A 28 -3.90 -1.38 22.89
N PRO A 29 -3.94 -2.55 23.55
CA PRO A 29 -3.91 -3.83 22.86
C PRO A 29 -5.01 -4.01 21.80
N ALA A 30 -6.19 -3.42 22.04
CA ALA A 30 -7.31 -3.45 21.09
C ALA A 30 -7.03 -2.61 19.83
N ASP A 31 -6.41 -1.43 19.99
CA ASP A 31 -5.98 -0.60 18.86
C ASP A 31 -4.82 -1.25 18.09
N LEU A 32 -3.90 -1.90 18.80
CA LEU A 32 -2.82 -2.67 18.18
C LEU A 32 -3.37 -3.84 17.34
N GLU A 33 -4.36 -4.56 17.86
CA GLU A 33 -5.03 -5.62 17.09
C GLU A 33 -5.78 -5.06 15.87
N THR A 34 -6.39 -3.88 16.03
CA THR A 34 -7.02 -3.15 14.94
C THR A 34 -6.02 -2.76 13.85
N LEU A 35 -4.81 -2.29 14.20
CA LEU A 35 -3.71 -2.04 13.26
C LEU A 35 -3.23 -3.32 12.56
N ARG A 36 -3.03 -4.41 13.31
CA ARG A 36 -2.60 -5.69 12.74
C ARG A 36 -3.63 -6.24 11.75
N ASN A 37 -4.91 -5.94 11.95
CA ASN A 37 -6.00 -6.32 11.05
C ASN A 37 -5.99 -5.59 9.70
N VAL A 38 -5.17 -4.56 9.50
CA VAL A 38 -4.96 -3.92 8.19
C VAL A 38 -4.24 -4.86 7.21
N GLN A 39 -3.38 -5.75 7.71
CA GLN A 39 -2.71 -6.71 6.85
C GLN A 39 -3.65 -7.85 6.44
N GLY A 40 -3.80 -8.07 5.14
CA GLY A 40 -4.70 -9.08 4.59
C GLY A 40 -5.09 -8.81 3.15
N VAL A 41 -6.02 -9.62 2.65
CA VAL A 41 -6.59 -9.50 1.30
C VAL A 41 -7.93 -8.79 1.39
N TYR A 42 -8.17 -7.88 0.46
CA TYR A 42 -9.37 -7.08 0.31
C TYR A 42 -9.98 -7.36 -1.05
N GLU A 43 -11.29 -7.58 -1.08
CA GLU A 43 -12.08 -7.66 -2.30
C GLU A 43 -12.48 -6.25 -2.72
N VAL A 44 -12.18 -5.90 -3.96
CA VAL A 44 -12.46 -4.57 -4.53
C VAL A 44 -13.79 -4.58 -5.27
N ARG A 45 -14.57 -3.53 -5.02
CA ARG A 45 -15.79 -3.17 -5.73
C ARG A 45 -15.55 -1.85 -6.45
N HIS A 46 -15.91 -1.84 -7.71
CA HIS A 46 -15.90 -0.64 -8.55
C HIS A 46 -17.30 -0.03 -8.54
N ASP A 47 -17.39 1.26 -8.22
CA ASP A 47 -18.68 1.96 -8.16
C ASP A 47 -19.40 1.97 -9.51
N ASP A 48 -18.63 2.07 -10.59
CA ASP A 48 -19.17 2.23 -11.94
C ASP A 48 -19.54 0.90 -12.61
N CYS A 49 -19.07 -0.24 -12.08
CA CYS A 49 -19.25 -1.56 -12.70
C CYS A 49 -19.38 -2.70 -11.66
N PRO A 50 -20.50 -2.77 -10.92
CA PRO A 50 -20.72 -3.81 -9.90
C PRO A 50 -20.83 -5.24 -10.47
N GLU A 51 -21.06 -5.38 -11.77
CA GLU A 51 -21.23 -6.67 -12.45
C GLU A 51 -19.90 -7.37 -12.83
N LEU A 52 -18.75 -6.68 -12.70
CA LEU A 52 -17.43 -7.22 -13.05
C LEU A 52 -16.92 -8.34 -12.11
N GLY A 53 -17.73 -8.76 -11.15
CA GLY A 53 -17.45 -9.93 -10.33
C GLY A 53 -16.28 -9.74 -9.36
N THR A 54 -16.19 -10.69 -8.44
CA THR A 54 -15.36 -10.72 -7.21
C THR A 54 -13.88 -11.05 -7.47
N HIS A 55 -13.31 -10.57 -8.57
CA HIS A 55 -11.96 -10.95 -9.01
C HIS A 55 -10.89 -9.92 -8.69
N HIS A 56 -11.28 -8.67 -8.44
CA HIS A 56 -10.34 -7.61 -8.11
C HIS A 56 -9.96 -7.60 -6.64
N ARG A 57 -8.65 -7.56 -6.38
CA ARG A 57 -8.13 -7.69 -5.02
C ARG A 57 -6.98 -6.75 -4.76
N ILE A 58 -6.92 -6.30 -3.51
CA ILE A 58 -5.79 -5.61 -2.93
C ILE A 58 -5.29 -6.45 -1.77
N TRP A 59 -4.00 -6.73 -1.72
CA TRP A 59 -3.35 -7.35 -0.58
C TRP A 59 -2.43 -6.33 0.08
N LEU A 60 -2.49 -6.22 1.40
CA LEU A 60 -1.64 -5.35 2.21
C LEU A 60 -0.77 -6.18 3.16
N ILE A 61 0.50 -5.78 3.33
CA ILE A 61 1.44 -6.32 4.32
C ILE A 61 2.23 -5.20 4.98
N TRP A 62 2.43 -5.32 6.30
CA TRP A 62 3.27 -4.39 7.04
C TRP A 62 4.74 -4.60 6.75
N ASP A 63 5.48 -3.51 6.71
CA ASP A 63 6.94 -3.47 6.74
C ASP A 63 7.39 -2.33 7.65
N TYR A 64 7.60 -2.65 8.93
CA TYR A 64 7.91 -1.68 9.98
C TYR A 64 6.78 -0.63 10.10
N ASP A 65 6.99 0.63 9.73
CA ASP A 65 6.01 1.73 9.78
C ASP A 65 5.36 2.05 8.41
N ARG A 66 5.61 1.23 7.38
CA ARG A 66 5.03 1.37 6.04
C ARG A 66 4.22 0.14 5.62
N LEU A 67 3.44 0.30 4.56
CA LEU A 67 2.62 -0.78 4.01
C LEU A 67 2.98 -1.03 2.55
N TRP A 68 3.21 -2.30 2.24
CA TRP A 68 3.27 -2.78 0.87
C TRP A 68 1.89 -3.26 0.43
N GLY A 69 1.55 -2.94 -0.81
CA GLY A 69 0.34 -3.35 -1.47
C GLY A 69 0.62 -4.17 -2.72
N ARG A 70 -0.21 -5.17 -3.00
CA ARG A 70 -0.32 -5.81 -4.32
C ARG A 70 -1.75 -5.66 -4.80
N PHE A 71 -1.93 -5.30 -6.06
CA PHE A 71 -3.27 -5.22 -6.67
C PHE A 71 -3.35 -6.09 -7.92
N GLN A 72 -4.56 -6.57 -8.21
CA GLN A 72 -4.91 -7.20 -9.48
C GLN A 72 -6.27 -6.67 -9.91
N PHE A 73 -6.25 -5.90 -10.98
CA PHE A 73 -7.40 -5.31 -11.66
C PHE A 73 -7.30 -5.72 -13.12
N ASP A 74 -7.86 -6.87 -13.50
CA ASP A 74 -7.62 -7.43 -14.83
C ASP A 74 -7.99 -6.40 -15.92
N PRO A 75 -7.06 -6.05 -16.84
CA PRO A 75 -5.84 -6.78 -17.21
C PRO A 75 -4.53 -6.35 -16.50
N LEU A 76 -4.60 -5.37 -15.60
CA LEU A 76 -3.47 -4.77 -14.92
C LEU A 76 -3.24 -5.38 -13.53
N GLN A 77 -2.00 -5.69 -13.24
CA GLN A 77 -1.60 -6.12 -11.90
C GLN A 77 -0.31 -5.41 -11.51
N GLY A 78 -0.08 -5.25 -10.22
CA GLY A 78 1.08 -4.53 -9.76
C GLY A 78 1.22 -4.49 -8.26
N MET A 79 2.10 -3.61 -7.82
CA MET A 79 2.37 -3.35 -6.41
C MET A 79 2.33 -1.86 -6.16
N PHE A 80 2.17 -1.51 -4.89
CA PHE A 80 2.26 -0.14 -4.43
C PHE A 80 2.90 -0.06 -3.06
N LEU A 81 3.40 1.12 -2.71
CA LEU A 81 4.03 1.39 -1.43
C LEU A 81 3.37 2.63 -0.80
N ILE A 82 2.90 2.47 0.42
CA ILE A 82 2.43 3.55 1.28
C ILE A 82 3.52 3.83 2.33
N ASP A 83 4.26 4.93 2.19
CA ASP A 83 5.35 5.30 3.11
C ASP A 83 5.30 6.80 3.46
N PRO A 84 4.99 7.17 4.72
CA PRO A 84 4.68 6.29 5.84
C PRO A 84 3.31 5.62 5.72
N GLY A 85 3.13 4.49 6.42
CA GLY A 85 1.85 3.79 6.54
C GLY A 85 0.86 4.51 7.46
N LEU A 86 -0.04 3.77 8.12
CA LEU A 86 -1.02 4.39 9.02
C LEU A 86 -0.36 4.93 10.28
N ASP A 87 -0.70 6.17 10.62
CA ASP A 87 -0.45 6.75 11.95
C ASP A 87 -1.74 6.65 12.80
N PRO A 88 -1.76 5.84 13.88
CA PRO A 88 -2.94 5.68 14.73
C PRO A 88 -3.35 6.96 15.47
N THR A 89 -2.44 7.93 15.60
CA THR A 89 -2.74 9.21 16.26
C THR A 89 -3.54 10.16 15.37
N ARG A 90 -3.62 9.89 14.07
CA ARG A 90 -4.26 10.74 13.07
C ARG A 90 -5.60 10.22 12.57
N TRP A 91 -6.09 9.11 13.13
CA TRP A 91 -7.37 8.55 12.76
C TRP A 91 -8.50 9.47 13.18
N ASP A 92 -9.51 9.57 12.33
CA ASP A 92 -10.74 10.24 12.69
C ASP A 92 -11.40 9.48 13.85
N ALA A 93 -11.68 10.18 14.94
CA ALA A 93 -12.16 9.55 16.18
C ALA A 93 -13.55 8.92 16.00
N GLU A 94 -14.40 9.54 15.17
CA GLU A 94 -15.79 9.15 14.92
C GLU A 94 -15.87 7.95 13.98
N THR A 95 -15.27 8.07 12.80
CA THR A 95 -15.34 7.07 11.73
C THR A 95 -14.26 5.99 11.84
N GLY A 96 -13.14 6.28 12.50
CA GLY A 96 -11.96 5.42 12.55
C GLY A 96 -11.14 5.40 11.25
N CYS A 97 -11.44 6.29 10.30
CA CYS A 97 -10.77 6.35 9.01
C CYS A 97 -9.44 7.10 9.11
N SER A 98 -8.43 6.67 8.36
CA SER A 98 -7.18 7.42 8.20
C SER A 98 -7.40 8.69 7.36
N PRO A 99 -6.52 9.70 7.46
CA PRO A 99 -6.41 10.69 6.39
C PRO A 99 -6.03 10.00 5.06
N PRO A 100 -6.20 10.68 3.91
CA PRO A 100 -5.65 10.20 2.64
C PRO A 100 -4.15 9.92 2.78
N LEU A 101 -3.75 8.72 2.39
CA LEU A 101 -2.37 8.29 2.34
C LEU A 101 -1.95 8.24 0.86
N PRO A 102 -0.99 9.06 0.43
CA PRO A 102 -0.46 8.95 -0.93
C PRO A 102 0.29 7.63 -1.07
N PHE A 103 0.29 7.07 -2.28
CA PHE A 103 1.09 5.89 -2.59
C PHE A 103 1.67 5.96 -3.99
N GLU A 104 2.84 5.37 -4.14
CA GLU A 104 3.43 5.10 -5.46
C GLU A 104 3.06 3.68 -5.88
N TRP A 105 2.79 3.46 -7.15
CA TRP A 105 2.51 2.13 -7.67
C TRP A 105 3.26 1.86 -8.97
N MET A 106 3.50 0.58 -9.23
CA MET A 106 4.02 0.06 -10.49
C MET A 106 3.22 -1.16 -10.89
N GLY A 107 3.05 -1.36 -12.19
CA GLY A 107 2.27 -2.48 -12.68
C GLY A 107 2.60 -2.87 -14.10
N SER A 108 1.95 -3.93 -14.53
CA SER A 108 2.08 -4.52 -15.85
C SER A 108 0.71 -4.95 -16.36
N ALA A 109 0.47 -4.76 -17.66
CA ALA A 109 -0.72 -5.25 -18.34
C ALA A 109 -0.28 -5.99 -19.60
N ALA A 110 -0.80 -7.19 -19.81
CA ALA A 110 -0.58 -7.99 -21.02
C ALA A 110 0.90 -8.04 -21.50
N ALA A 111 1.84 -8.29 -20.58
CA ALA A 111 3.28 -8.34 -20.80
C ALA A 111 3.98 -7.01 -21.16
N ARG A 112 3.30 -5.87 -21.04
CA ARG A 112 3.90 -4.54 -21.05
C ARG A 112 4.12 -4.05 -19.61
N LEU A 113 5.36 -3.67 -19.30
CA LEU A 113 5.70 -2.88 -18.11
C LEU A 113 5.44 -1.40 -18.41
N PHE A 114 4.89 -0.67 -17.45
CA PHE A 114 4.73 0.78 -17.55
C PHE A 114 5.94 1.46 -16.91
N GLU A 115 6.52 2.43 -17.61
CA GLU A 115 7.65 3.19 -17.09
C GLU A 115 7.17 4.15 -16.00
N ARG A 116 7.97 4.36 -14.95
CA ARG A 116 7.63 5.22 -13.80
C ARG A 116 7.19 6.63 -14.24
N GLU A 117 7.82 7.15 -15.27
CA GLU A 117 7.55 8.47 -15.86
C GLU A 117 6.13 8.57 -16.46
N GLU A 118 5.54 7.46 -16.90
CA GLU A 118 4.13 7.41 -17.33
C GLU A 118 3.18 7.48 -16.11
N LEU A 119 3.57 6.85 -14.99
CA LEU A 119 2.75 6.68 -13.77
C LEU A 119 2.74 7.90 -12.84
N ASP A 120 3.83 8.69 -12.84
CA ASP A 120 3.98 9.87 -11.98
C ASP A 120 3.05 11.04 -12.38
N SER A 121 2.33 10.91 -13.50
CA SER A 121 1.48 11.97 -14.04
C SER A 121 0.24 12.27 -13.19
N ILE A 122 -0.25 11.32 -12.40
CA ILE A 122 -1.45 11.48 -11.55
C ILE A 122 -1.23 10.77 -10.21
N ALA A 123 -1.29 11.53 -9.11
CA ALA A 123 -1.12 10.99 -7.76
C ALA A 123 -2.22 9.97 -7.41
N SER A 124 -1.82 8.91 -6.72
CA SER A 124 -2.71 7.89 -6.18
C SER A 124 -2.86 8.05 -4.67
N GLU A 125 -4.05 7.75 -4.14
CA GLU A 125 -4.35 7.91 -2.72
C GLU A 125 -5.24 6.79 -2.20
N ILE A 126 -5.03 6.42 -0.94
CA ILE A 126 -5.84 5.43 -0.22
C ILE A 126 -6.19 5.94 1.17
N ARG A 127 -7.43 5.72 1.60
CA ARG A 127 -7.85 5.80 3.00
C ARG A 127 -8.09 4.39 3.51
N ILE A 128 -7.67 4.16 4.74
CA ILE A 128 -7.77 2.87 5.40
C ILE A 128 -8.62 3.08 6.63
N ASN A 129 -9.65 2.26 6.80
CA ASN A 129 -10.42 2.18 8.03
C ASN A 129 -10.13 0.84 8.72
N PRO A 130 -9.21 0.83 9.71
CA PRO A 130 -8.84 -0.38 10.43
C PRO A 130 -9.99 -1.00 11.23
N ARG A 131 -10.93 -0.17 11.71
CA ARG A 131 -12.06 -0.63 12.55
C ARG A 131 -13.08 -1.40 11.72
N THR A 132 -13.41 -0.89 10.54
CA THR A 132 -14.37 -1.53 9.63
C THR A 132 -13.71 -2.47 8.62
N LYS A 133 -12.38 -2.53 8.61
CA LYS A 133 -11.57 -3.33 7.68
C LYS A 133 -11.89 -3.00 6.22
N THR A 134 -11.99 -1.70 5.92
CA THR A 134 -12.28 -1.21 4.56
C THR A 134 -11.16 -0.33 4.03
N LEU A 135 -11.04 -0.30 2.71
CA LEU A 135 -10.17 0.60 1.96
C LEU A 135 -11.04 1.39 1.00
N GLU A 136 -10.67 2.63 0.76
CA GLU A 136 -11.23 3.43 -0.34
C GLU A 136 -10.15 4.34 -0.89
N GLY A 137 -10.27 4.75 -2.15
CA GLY A 137 -9.24 5.60 -2.73
C GLY A 137 -9.33 5.67 -4.23
N HIS A 138 -8.23 6.05 -4.85
CA HIS A 138 -8.08 5.99 -6.30
C HIS A 138 -6.65 5.66 -6.72
N PHE A 139 -6.54 4.91 -7.80
CA PHE A 139 -5.29 4.78 -8.54
C PHE A 139 -5.23 5.88 -9.58
N GLY A 140 -4.15 6.65 -9.58
CA GLY A 140 -3.81 7.57 -10.66
C GLY A 140 -3.20 6.82 -11.85
N PHE A 141 -3.32 7.39 -13.04
CA PHE A 141 -2.92 6.77 -14.31
C PHE A 141 -3.64 5.43 -14.60
N MET A 142 -4.87 5.33 -14.12
CA MET A 142 -5.74 4.18 -14.33
C MET A 142 -7.15 4.65 -14.64
N TRP A 143 -7.84 3.97 -15.54
CA TRP A 143 -9.22 4.31 -15.90
C TRP A 143 -10.05 3.05 -16.19
N GLY A 144 -11.37 3.20 -16.09
CA GLY A 144 -12.32 2.12 -16.31
C GLY A 144 -12.06 0.93 -15.38
N GLU A 145 -11.86 -0.24 -15.96
CA GLU A 145 -11.79 -1.52 -15.24
C GLU A 145 -10.39 -1.86 -14.69
N GLY A 146 -9.43 -0.93 -14.77
CA GLY A 146 -8.03 -1.19 -14.48
C GLY A 146 -7.12 -0.98 -15.69
N TRP A 147 -7.59 -0.30 -16.73
CA TRP A 147 -6.76 -0.01 -17.90
C TRP A 147 -5.77 1.11 -17.58
N PRO A 148 -4.50 0.97 -18.00
CA PRO A 148 -3.51 2.03 -17.87
C PRO A 148 -3.90 3.22 -18.77
N GLY A 149 -3.71 4.44 -18.27
CA GLY A 149 -3.91 5.64 -19.06
C GLY A 149 -4.20 6.87 -18.21
N PRO A 150 -4.15 8.08 -18.81
CA PRO A 150 -4.35 9.33 -18.09
C PRO A 150 -5.78 9.39 -17.54
N GLY A 151 -5.92 9.11 -16.25
CA GLY A 151 -7.20 9.04 -15.54
C GLY A 151 -7.02 8.69 -14.06
N LYS A 152 -8.16 8.64 -13.37
CA LYS A 152 -8.25 8.13 -12.00
C LYS A 152 -9.29 7.01 -11.98
N MET A 153 -8.97 5.92 -11.31
CA MET A 153 -9.90 4.83 -11.04
C MET A 153 -10.18 4.80 -9.55
N ALA A 154 -11.39 5.18 -9.16
CA ALA A 154 -11.84 5.07 -7.77
C ALA A 154 -12.07 3.60 -7.39
N PHE A 155 -11.87 3.27 -6.13
CA PHE A 155 -12.13 1.93 -5.63
C PHE A 155 -12.66 1.96 -4.20
N HIS A 156 -13.47 0.95 -3.88
CA HIS A 156 -13.85 0.60 -2.52
C HIS A 156 -13.53 -0.86 -2.28
N ALA A 157 -12.98 -1.21 -1.12
CA ALA A 157 -12.60 -2.58 -0.81
C ALA A 157 -12.96 -2.99 0.61
N THR A 158 -13.32 -4.25 0.78
CA THR A 158 -13.60 -4.85 2.10
C THR A 158 -12.71 -6.04 2.31
N ARG A 159 -12.13 -6.17 3.51
CA ARG A 159 -11.25 -7.30 3.84
C ARG A 159 -12.02 -8.62 3.74
N LEU A 160 -11.40 -9.61 3.09
CA LEU A 160 -11.90 -10.98 3.06
C LEU A 160 -11.79 -11.62 4.44
N GLU A 161 -12.74 -12.49 4.76
CA GLU A 161 -12.67 -13.30 5.98
C GLU A 161 -11.52 -14.31 5.91
N GLN A 162 -11.06 -14.76 7.07
CA GLN A 162 -9.82 -15.53 7.18
C GLN A 162 -9.83 -16.80 6.31
N ASP A 163 -10.95 -17.51 6.22
CA ASP A 163 -11.08 -18.72 5.39
C ASP A 163 -10.98 -18.41 3.89
N ASP A 164 -11.50 -17.27 3.44
CA ASP A 164 -11.45 -16.85 2.03
C ASP A 164 -10.07 -16.32 1.64
N GLN A 165 -9.29 -15.81 2.60
CA GLN A 165 -7.89 -15.43 2.37
C GLN A 165 -7.02 -16.63 1.99
N HIS A 166 -7.30 -17.83 2.52
CA HIS A 166 -6.56 -19.07 2.23
C HIS A 166 -6.71 -19.51 0.77
N HIS A 167 -7.86 -19.24 0.17
CA HIS A 167 -8.18 -19.63 -1.20
C HIS A 167 -7.87 -18.55 -2.23
N SER A 168 -7.40 -17.38 -1.78
CA SER A 168 -7.18 -16.24 -2.66
C SER A 168 -6.01 -16.46 -3.65
N GLY A 169 -5.01 -17.29 -3.31
CA GLY A 169 -3.78 -17.42 -4.09
C GLY A 169 -2.82 -16.23 -3.95
N TYR A 170 -3.14 -15.22 -3.13
CA TYR A 170 -2.31 -14.03 -2.85
C TYR A 170 -1.37 -14.25 -1.67
N SER A 171 -0.62 -15.35 -1.68
CA SER A 171 0.39 -15.61 -0.65
C SER A 171 1.78 -15.32 -1.21
N THR A 172 2.18 -14.06 -1.18
CA THR A 172 3.56 -13.65 -1.44
C THR A 172 4.19 -13.18 -0.13
N SER A 173 5.49 -13.45 0.05
CA SER A 173 6.21 -12.94 1.21
C SER A 173 6.50 -11.45 1.04
N LEU A 174 6.82 -10.77 2.15
CA LEU A 174 7.28 -9.38 2.10
C LEU A 174 8.56 -9.27 1.27
N GLU A 175 9.48 -10.21 1.43
CA GLU A 175 10.74 -10.28 0.70
C GLU A 175 10.55 -10.48 -0.81
N ASP A 176 9.60 -11.31 -1.22
CA ASP A 176 9.28 -11.51 -2.64
C ASP A 176 8.63 -10.25 -3.23
N THR A 177 7.77 -9.56 -2.46
CA THR A 177 7.14 -8.30 -2.87
C THR A 177 8.17 -7.21 -3.11
N VAL A 178 9.08 -7.00 -2.15
CA VAL A 178 10.15 -6.00 -2.27
C VAL A 178 11.08 -6.34 -3.43
N ARG A 179 11.42 -7.62 -3.63
CA ARG A 179 12.26 -8.07 -4.75
C ARG A 179 11.61 -7.84 -6.11
N GLU A 180 10.30 -8.11 -6.23
CA GLU A 180 9.56 -7.82 -7.47
C GLU A 180 9.54 -6.32 -7.74
N TRP A 181 9.31 -5.49 -6.72
CA TRP A 181 9.34 -4.04 -6.84
C TRP A 181 10.71 -3.52 -7.31
N ASP A 182 11.77 -4.00 -6.68
CA ASP A 182 13.15 -3.63 -7.02
C ASP A 182 13.50 -4.00 -8.46
N SER A 183 12.99 -5.13 -8.95
CA SER A 183 13.18 -5.56 -10.35
C SER A 183 12.59 -4.61 -11.38
N TYR A 184 11.57 -3.82 -11.01
CA TYR A 184 10.99 -2.80 -11.88
C TYR A 184 11.78 -1.49 -11.88
N LEU A 185 12.49 -1.17 -10.80
CA LEU A 185 13.12 0.14 -10.64
C LEU A 185 14.46 0.30 -11.36
N MET A 186 15.07 -0.78 -11.87
CA MET A 186 16.40 -0.83 -12.55
C MET A 186 17.59 -0.24 -11.75
N HIS A 187 17.36 0.64 -10.76
CA HIS A 187 18.32 1.45 -10.00
C HIS A 187 17.84 1.79 -8.57
N GLY A 188 16.76 1.18 -8.07
CA GLY A 188 16.40 1.23 -6.66
C GLY A 188 17.22 0.22 -5.83
N ASP A 189 17.47 0.52 -4.56
CA ASP A 189 17.90 -0.47 -3.56
C ASP A 189 16.83 -0.47 -2.47
N VAL A 190 15.61 -0.86 -2.84
CA VAL A 190 14.50 -0.90 -1.89
C VAL A 190 14.65 -2.18 -1.07
N ARG A 191 14.83 -2.04 0.24
CA ARG A 191 15.04 -3.15 1.17
C ARG A 191 13.88 -3.30 2.12
N VAL A 192 13.66 -4.50 2.64
CA VAL A 192 12.68 -4.77 3.70
C VAL A 192 13.11 -4.05 4.97
N ARG A 193 12.33 -3.05 5.41
CA ARG A 193 12.68 -2.17 6.55
C ARG A 193 12.76 -2.96 7.85
N GLN A 194 11.93 -4.00 8.02
CA GLN A 194 12.00 -4.92 9.18
C GLN A 194 13.28 -5.75 9.26
N SER A 195 14.03 -5.89 8.16
CA SER A 195 15.26 -6.68 8.12
C SER A 195 16.53 -5.86 8.39
N LEU A 196 16.41 -4.54 8.45
CA LEU A 196 17.53 -3.63 8.64
C LEU A 196 18.05 -3.67 10.08
N SER A 197 19.36 -3.45 10.23
CA SER A 197 19.92 -3.13 11.54
C SER A 197 19.38 -1.78 12.05
N ALA A 198 19.49 -1.54 13.36
CA ALA A 198 19.04 -0.27 13.95
C ALA A 198 19.74 0.95 13.34
N GLU A 199 21.03 0.84 13.01
CA GLU A 199 21.81 1.92 12.39
C GLU A 199 21.35 2.19 10.95
N GLU A 200 21.14 1.13 10.15
CA GLU A 200 20.64 1.25 8.78
C GLU A 200 19.23 1.83 8.75
N LEU A 201 18.36 1.37 9.66
CA LEU A 201 17.00 1.86 9.79
C LEU A 201 16.96 3.34 10.16
N GLU A 202 17.80 3.78 11.10
CA GLU A 202 17.87 5.21 11.46
C GLU A 202 18.32 6.08 10.26
N VAL A 203 19.30 5.60 9.50
CA VAL A 203 19.77 6.30 8.29
C VAL A 203 18.66 6.38 7.25
N GLU A 204 17.93 5.30 7.00
CA GLU A 204 16.81 5.26 6.06
C GLU A 204 15.69 6.22 6.48
N LEU A 205 15.22 6.15 7.73
CA LEU A 205 14.15 7.00 8.24
C LEU A 205 14.54 8.48 8.18
N ARG A 206 15.77 8.82 8.56
CA ARG A 206 16.28 10.19 8.44
C ARG A 206 16.37 10.65 6.99
N GLY A 207 16.70 9.76 6.06
CA GLY A 207 16.71 10.03 4.63
C GLY A 207 15.32 10.36 4.11
N ARG A 208 14.32 9.53 4.46
CA ARG A 208 12.91 9.74 4.13
C ARG A 208 12.41 11.07 4.68
N ASP A 209 12.60 11.33 5.96
CA ASP A 209 12.07 12.55 6.62
C ASP A 209 12.62 13.82 5.97
N LYS A 210 13.90 13.81 5.54
CA LYS A 210 14.51 14.90 4.78
C LYS A 210 13.90 15.06 3.38
N ALA A 211 13.58 13.97 2.69
CA ALA A 211 12.94 14.02 1.38
C ALA A 211 11.53 14.62 1.49
N CYS A 212 10.74 14.18 2.47
CA CYS A 212 9.41 14.74 2.75
C CYS A 212 9.46 16.25 3.06
N ALA A 213 10.44 16.69 3.86
CA ALA A 213 10.61 18.11 4.18
C ALA A 213 10.86 18.98 2.93
N ARG A 214 11.69 18.50 1.99
CA ARG A 214 11.97 19.21 0.72
C ARG A 214 10.75 19.34 -0.18
N VAL A 215 9.90 18.30 -0.24
CA VAL A 215 8.66 18.34 -1.03
C VAL A 215 7.71 19.40 -0.47
N SER A 216 7.60 19.51 0.86
CA SER A 216 6.77 20.53 1.52
C SER A 216 7.29 21.96 1.29
N GLU A 217 8.61 22.15 1.24
CA GLU A 217 9.22 23.45 0.92
C GLU A 217 8.96 23.86 -0.54
N ASN A 218 9.09 22.93 -1.49
CA ASN A 218 8.83 23.22 -2.90
C ASN A 218 7.35 23.50 -3.18
N SER A 219 6.43 22.76 -2.54
CA SER A 219 4.98 23.01 -2.70
C SER A 219 4.54 24.37 -2.13
N HIS A 220 5.28 24.93 -1.18
CA HIS A 220 5.01 26.27 -0.66
C HIS A 220 5.57 27.38 -1.57
N ALA A 221 6.68 27.13 -2.27
CA ALA A 221 7.27 28.10 -3.18
C ALA A 221 6.45 28.31 -4.46
N GLU A 222 5.71 27.29 -4.93
CA GLU A 222 4.88 27.39 -6.15
C GLU A 222 3.55 28.12 -5.93
N VAL A 223 3.08 28.28 -4.68
CA VAL A 223 1.80 28.97 -4.38
C VAL A 223 1.98 30.49 -4.29
N ASP A 224 3.20 30.97 -4.05
CA ASP A 224 3.48 32.41 -3.92
C ASP A 224 3.68 33.14 -5.26
N ASP A 225 3.72 32.43 -6.41
CA ASP A 225 3.99 33.02 -7.73
C ASP A 225 2.75 33.21 -8.63
N GLU A 226 1.53 32.85 -8.17
CA GLU A 226 0.27 33.02 -8.94
C GLU A 226 -0.63 34.19 -8.48
N SER A 227 -0.10 35.19 -7.75
CA SER A 227 -0.89 36.39 -7.36
C SER A 227 -0.42 37.71 -7.98
N GLY A 228 0.23 37.65 -9.15
CA GLY A 228 0.77 38.82 -9.84
C GLY A 228 0.41 38.92 -11.32
N PHE A 229 -0.88 39.06 -11.67
CA PHE A 229 -1.30 39.67 -12.94
C PHE A 229 -2.59 40.49 -12.78
#